data_AF-A0A1H4B6F0-F1
#
_entry.id   AF-A0A1H4B6F0-F1
#
_cell.length_a   1.000
_cell.length_b   1.000
_cell.length_c   1.000
_cell.angle_alpha   90.00
_cell.angle_beta   90.00
_cell.angle_gamma   90.00
#
_symmetry.space_group_name_H-M   'P 1'
#
loop_
_entity.id
_entity.type
_entity.pdbx_description
1 polymer ?
#
loop_
_entity_poly.entity_id
_entity_poly.type
_entity_poly.pdbx_seq_one_letter_code
_entity_poly.pdbx_strand_id
1 'polypeptide(L)'
;MYVVTKKLLYIFFIFYSLNLQGIFAEGLRFFGNGYPIDKRTSYNVFSEHPVTFSDNYEISFDLSLYLTSDIGNIVRIKDSDNRIFNLFYDGHEKDHLFLLNEEGRSNLISVALDKSVYPPREWVSIHIGFDLKRNIITLTVADQIYQSDNISLPDKFAPTIVFGRSDHIIDVPPFAIKDLSVGNNRKFRFLLDEYQGNIVHDIRGKKMGSVANPDWLINDSYHWKLESQFSSSTVSGTNYHDGRKELYYFNRDSILIFNLRTRSSETIIFSEPCPVDLRLGTNFIDQENDRLYCYEVYHDSTYQGPTVASLDLHTFKWRIESYDRLPTQLHHHASWFDASSRQYMIFGGFGNMRFSDQFYRYSLDTQEWNSFPIDNKGSITPRYFTSLGHHEESHRLYLFGGTGNLSGDQLLGREYFYDLYRLNLQTNVLKKVWEIPWNQENAVPVRGMVINDKSFLAL
;
A
#
# COMPACT_ATOMS: atom_id res chain seq x y z
N MET A 1 -2.02 -37.34 34.56
CA MET A 1 -2.53 -35.95 34.39
C MET A 1 -1.65 -35.07 33.47
N TYR A 2 -0.77 -35.65 32.63
CA TYR A 2 0.17 -34.90 31.76
C TYR A 2 -0.15 -34.99 30.24
N VAL A 3 -1.08 -35.87 29.84
CA VAL A 3 -1.41 -36.12 28.41
C VAL A 3 -2.54 -35.20 27.93
N VAL A 4 -3.39 -34.72 28.84
CA VAL A 4 -4.53 -33.84 28.52
C VAL A 4 -4.06 -32.42 28.13
N THR A 5 -2.95 -31.96 28.71
CA THR A 5 -2.36 -30.64 28.47
C THR A 5 -1.74 -30.49 27.08
N LYS A 6 -1.13 -31.55 26.52
CA LYS A 6 -0.60 -31.52 25.14
C LYS A 6 -1.71 -31.47 24.09
N LYS A 7 -2.78 -32.25 24.27
CA LYS A 7 -3.95 -32.24 23.37
C LYS A 7 -4.66 -30.87 23.35
N LEU A 8 -4.82 -30.23 24.52
CA LEU A 8 -5.37 -28.87 24.57
C LEU A 8 -4.47 -27.86 23.85
N LEU A 9 -3.14 -27.98 23.95
CA LEU A 9 -2.20 -27.12 23.24
C LEU A 9 -2.29 -27.29 21.72
N TYR A 10 -2.41 -28.52 21.20
CA TYR A 10 -2.62 -28.75 19.77
C TYR A 10 -3.98 -28.23 19.30
N ILE A 11 -5.03 -28.36 20.10
CA ILE A 11 -6.36 -27.79 19.77
C ILE A 11 -6.30 -26.27 19.78
N PHE A 12 -5.60 -25.65 20.74
CA PHE A 12 -5.41 -24.20 20.79
C PHE A 12 -4.57 -23.71 19.60
N PHE A 13 -3.53 -24.45 19.21
CA PHE A 13 -2.70 -24.13 18.04
C PHE A 13 -3.48 -24.26 16.73
N ILE A 14 -4.33 -25.30 16.61
CA ILE A 14 -5.25 -25.48 15.48
C ILE A 14 -6.28 -24.35 15.43
N PHE A 15 -6.87 -23.95 16.55
CA PHE A 15 -7.79 -22.82 16.62
C PHE A 15 -7.10 -21.48 16.34
N TYR A 16 -5.82 -21.31 16.72
CA TYR A 16 -5.03 -20.11 16.38
C TYR A 16 -4.65 -20.09 14.90
N SER A 17 -4.32 -21.23 14.29
CA SER A 17 -4.09 -21.35 12.84
C SER A 17 -5.36 -21.29 12.00
N LEU A 18 -6.54 -21.54 12.60
CA LEU A 18 -7.84 -21.35 11.95
C LEU A 18 -8.38 -19.92 12.13
N ASN A 19 -7.80 -19.13 13.04
CA ASN A 19 -7.88 -17.67 13.04
C ASN A 19 -6.75 -17.09 12.18
N LEU A 20 -6.56 -17.64 10.97
CA LEU A 20 -6.00 -16.86 9.89
C LEU A 20 -7.02 -15.74 9.66
N GLN A 21 -6.76 -14.57 10.25
CA GLN A 21 -7.30 -13.34 9.69
C GLN A 21 -7.00 -13.41 8.20
N GLY A 22 -8.05 -13.46 7.38
CA GLY A 22 -7.96 -13.68 5.95
C GLY A 22 -6.86 -12.79 5.40
N ILE A 23 -5.98 -13.37 4.60
CA ILE A 23 -4.97 -12.59 3.92
C ILE A 23 -5.77 -11.71 2.95
N PHE A 24 -5.83 -10.41 3.20
CA PHE A 24 -6.53 -9.41 2.38
C PHE A 24 -5.80 -9.17 1.04
N ALA A 25 -5.43 -10.24 0.36
CA ALA A 25 -4.75 -10.26 -0.94
C ALA A 25 -5.63 -10.88 -2.04
N GLU A 26 -6.90 -11.11 -1.73
CA GLU A 26 -7.86 -11.79 -2.57
C GLU A 26 -8.28 -10.88 -3.73
N GLY A 27 -8.53 -11.45 -4.90
CA GLY A 27 -8.99 -10.73 -6.07
C GLY A 27 -8.39 -11.22 -7.38
N LEU A 28 -9.03 -10.81 -8.47
CA LEU A 28 -8.65 -11.16 -9.83
C LEU A 28 -8.42 -9.89 -10.65
N ARG A 29 -7.22 -9.77 -11.24
CA ARG A 29 -6.89 -8.73 -12.22
C ARG A 29 -7.31 -9.16 -13.63
N PHE A 30 -7.81 -8.19 -14.38
CA PHE A 30 -8.27 -8.35 -15.75
C PHE A 30 -7.34 -7.62 -16.72
N PHE A 31 -6.69 -8.38 -17.60
CA PHE A 31 -5.97 -7.82 -18.73
C PHE A 31 -6.97 -7.25 -19.75
N GLY A 32 -6.87 -5.93 -19.96
CA GLY A 32 -7.79 -5.17 -20.81
C GLY A 32 -7.19 -4.73 -22.15
N ASN A 33 -7.54 -3.52 -22.58
CA ASN A 33 -7.25 -2.96 -23.90
C ASN A 33 -5.77 -2.99 -24.32
N GLY A 34 -4.84 -2.87 -23.37
CA GLY A 34 -3.40 -2.95 -23.60
C GLY A 34 -2.87 -4.33 -24.03
N TYR A 35 -3.72 -5.36 -24.06
CA TYR A 35 -3.34 -6.73 -24.46
C TYR A 35 -4.08 -7.17 -25.73
N PRO A 36 -3.46 -8.06 -26.54
CA PRO A 36 -4.15 -8.77 -27.62
C PRO A 36 -5.44 -9.43 -27.13
N ILE A 37 -6.48 -9.45 -27.98
CA ILE A 37 -7.83 -9.90 -27.59
C ILE A 37 -7.82 -11.30 -26.98
N ASP A 38 -7.04 -12.24 -27.52
CA ASP A 38 -6.90 -13.61 -27.03
C ASP A 38 -6.20 -13.71 -25.66
N LYS A 39 -5.47 -12.65 -25.26
CA LYS A 39 -4.78 -12.53 -23.96
C LYS A 39 -5.58 -11.77 -22.91
N ARG A 40 -6.71 -11.15 -23.28
CA ARG A 40 -7.59 -10.46 -22.32
C ARG A 40 -8.25 -11.46 -21.38
N THR A 41 -8.40 -11.07 -20.12
CA THR A 41 -9.00 -11.92 -19.08
C THR A 41 -10.50 -12.00 -19.27
N SER A 42 -11.08 -13.19 -19.04
CA SER A 42 -12.51 -13.43 -19.10
C SER A 42 -12.89 -14.35 -17.95
N TYR A 43 -13.82 -13.92 -17.10
CA TYR A 43 -14.28 -14.73 -15.96
C TYR A 43 -15.79 -14.95 -16.03
N ASN A 44 -16.21 -16.21 -16.19
CA ASN A 44 -17.60 -16.62 -16.10
C ASN A 44 -17.91 -17.19 -14.71
N VAL A 45 -18.79 -16.52 -13.97
CA VAL A 45 -19.06 -16.79 -12.54
C VAL A 45 -19.71 -18.15 -12.30
N PHE A 46 -20.58 -18.60 -13.21
CA PHE A 46 -21.42 -19.79 -13.06
C PHE A 46 -21.27 -20.80 -14.21
N SER A 47 -20.11 -20.82 -14.89
CA SER A 47 -19.86 -21.72 -16.02
C SER A 47 -19.92 -23.21 -15.65
N GLU A 48 -19.55 -23.57 -14.43
CA GLU A 48 -19.56 -24.96 -13.97
C GLU A 48 -20.92 -25.38 -13.42
N HIS A 49 -21.65 -24.44 -12.81
CA HIS A 49 -22.94 -24.69 -12.17
C HIS A 49 -23.88 -23.51 -12.37
N PRO A 50 -24.74 -23.54 -13.41
CA PRO A 50 -25.76 -22.52 -13.62
C PRO A 50 -26.66 -22.36 -12.39
N VAL A 51 -27.01 -21.12 -12.07
CA VAL A 51 -27.89 -20.77 -10.95
C VAL A 51 -29.07 -19.98 -11.48
N THR A 52 -30.27 -20.26 -10.96
CA THR A 52 -31.48 -19.52 -11.29
C THR A 52 -31.98 -18.77 -10.06
N PHE A 53 -32.34 -17.51 -10.25
CA PHE A 53 -32.91 -16.64 -9.24
C PHE A 53 -34.37 -16.33 -9.56
N SER A 54 -35.15 -16.06 -8.52
CA SER A 54 -36.53 -15.60 -8.58
C SER A 54 -36.71 -14.45 -7.59
N ASP A 55 -37.75 -13.66 -7.79
CA ASP A 55 -38.09 -12.45 -7.01
C ASP A 55 -37.09 -11.32 -7.16
N ASN A 56 -35.85 -11.53 -6.72
CA ASN A 56 -34.74 -10.61 -6.87
C ASN A 56 -33.40 -11.35 -6.76
N TYR A 57 -32.33 -10.70 -7.21
CA TYR A 57 -30.96 -11.04 -6.88
C TYR A 57 -30.04 -9.83 -7.03
N GLU A 58 -28.87 -9.92 -6.42
CA GLU A 58 -27.86 -8.87 -6.41
C GLU A 58 -26.52 -9.44 -6.87
N ILE A 59 -25.75 -8.64 -7.59
CA ILE A 59 -24.32 -8.85 -7.86
C ILE A 59 -23.57 -7.72 -7.16
N SER A 60 -22.72 -8.05 -6.20
CA SER A 60 -21.91 -7.07 -5.45
C SER A 60 -20.44 -7.41 -5.58
N PHE A 61 -19.58 -6.44 -5.83
CA PHE A 61 -18.12 -6.61 -5.88
C PHE A 61 -17.43 -5.26 -5.68
N ASP A 62 -16.19 -5.31 -5.20
CA ASP A 62 -15.32 -4.13 -5.24
C ASP A 62 -14.54 -4.12 -6.55
N LEU A 63 -14.43 -2.95 -7.16
CA LEU A 63 -13.76 -2.69 -8.43
C LEU A 63 -12.56 -1.77 -8.22
N SER A 64 -11.43 -2.07 -8.85
CA SER A 64 -10.25 -1.20 -8.88
C SER A 64 -9.80 -0.97 -10.32
N LEU A 65 -9.76 0.29 -10.76
CA LEU A 65 -9.39 0.67 -12.12
C LEU A 65 -7.89 0.98 -12.21
N TYR A 66 -7.14 0.28 -13.06
CA TYR A 66 -5.69 0.50 -13.18
C TYR A 66 -5.36 1.71 -14.06
N LEU A 67 -6.20 1.99 -15.05
CA LEU A 67 -6.14 3.18 -15.89
C LEU A 67 -7.50 3.88 -15.84
N THR A 68 -7.49 5.19 -15.60
CA THR A 68 -8.70 6.00 -15.46
C THR A 68 -9.07 6.76 -16.73
N SER A 69 -8.30 6.55 -17.80
CA SER A 69 -8.49 7.14 -19.15
C SER A 69 -9.04 6.16 -20.19
N ASP A 70 -9.20 4.89 -19.82
CA ASP A 70 -9.66 3.82 -20.72
C ASP A 70 -11.19 3.74 -20.76
N ILE A 71 -11.70 2.95 -21.71
CA ILE A 71 -13.11 2.64 -21.85
C ILE A 71 -13.33 1.13 -22.01
N GLY A 72 -14.53 0.66 -21.73
CA GLY A 72 -14.97 -0.69 -22.08
C GLY A 72 -15.89 -1.33 -21.06
N ASN A 73 -16.20 -2.60 -21.27
CA ASN A 73 -17.13 -3.34 -20.42
C ASN A 73 -16.43 -3.98 -19.22
N ILE A 74 -17.04 -3.84 -18.04
CA ILE A 74 -16.59 -4.49 -16.81
C ILE A 74 -17.26 -5.85 -16.67
N VAL A 75 -18.60 -5.89 -16.75
CA VAL A 75 -19.39 -7.11 -16.61
C VAL A 75 -20.54 -7.12 -17.59
N ARG A 76 -20.77 -8.29 -18.20
CA ARG A 76 -21.89 -8.59 -19.08
C ARG A 76 -22.75 -9.68 -18.46
N ILE A 77 -24.05 -9.44 -18.41
CA ILE A 77 -25.06 -10.28 -17.74
C ILE A 77 -26.08 -10.67 -18.80
N LYS A 78 -26.02 -11.92 -19.25
CA LYS A 78 -26.93 -12.45 -20.27
C LYS A 78 -28.02 -13.31 -19.64
N ASP A 79 -29.24 -13.08 -20.06
CA ASP A 79 -30.42 -13.90 -19.72
C ASP A 79 -30.65 -15.06 -20.71
N SER A 80 -31.51 -16.00 -20.32
CA SER A 80 -32.02 -17.06 -21.20
C SER A 80 -32.80 -16.53 -22.40
N ASP A 81 -33.48 -15.39 -22.29
CA ASP A 81 -34.25 -14.79 -23.38
C ASP A 81 -33.40 -13.91 -24.33
N ASN A 82 -32.07 -14.11 -24.33
CA ASN A 82 -31.07 -13.33 -25.08
C ASN A 82 -31.02 -11.83 -24.77
N ARG A 83 -31.70 -11.36 -23.72
CA ARG A 83 -31.51 -10.00 -23.21
C ARG A 83 -30.18 -9.91 -22.47
N ILE A 84 -29.47 -8.82 -22.69
CA ILE A 84 -28.13 -8.65 -22.19
C ILE A 84 -28.03 -7.27 -21.56
N PHE A 85 -27.56 -7.26 -20.32
CA PHE A 85 -27.20 -6.07 -19.59
C PHE A 85 -25.69 -5.98 -19.46
N ASN A 86 -25.11 -4.80 -19.57
CA ASN A 86 -23.68 -4.61 -19.33
C ASN A 86 -23.42 -3.38 -18.48
N LEU A 87 -22.42 -3.49 -17.60
CA LEU A 87 -21.82 -2.33 -16.93
C LEU A 87 -20.61 -1.90 -17.76
N PHE A 88 -20.73 -0.75 -18.40
CA PHE A 88 -19.70 -0.12 -19.20
C PHE A 88 -19.04 1.02 -18.42
N TYR A 89 -17.74 1.17 -18.56
CA TYR A 89 -16.95 2.25 -17.99
C TYR A 89 -16.42 3.15 -19.10
N ASP A 90 -16.58 4.45 -18.93
CA ASP A 90 -15.97 5.49 -19.75
C ASP A 90 -15.14 6.44 -18.86
N GLY A 91 -13.83 6.42 -19.09
CA GLY A 91 -12.86 7.27 -18.41
C GLY A 91 -12.30 8.41 -19.25
N HIS A 92 -12.84 8.75 -20.43
CA HIS A 92 -12.23 9.80 -21.26
C HIS A 92 -12.45 11.21 -20.72
N GLU A 93 -13.60 11.45 -20.09
CA GLU A 93 -14.00 12.78 -19.62
C GLU A 93 -13.42 13.11 -18.24
N LYS A 94 -13.86 14.23 -17.64
CA LYS A 94 -13.44 14.68 -16.31
C LYS A 94 -13.73 13.65 -15.21
N ASP A 95 -14.86 12.95 -15.31
CA ASP A 95 -15.36 12.05 -14.28
C ASP A 95 -15.21 10.58 -14.71
N HIS A 96 -15.29 9.65 -13.75
CA HIS A 96 -15.53 8.23 -14.03
C HIS A 96 -17.00 8.03 -14.36
N LEU A 97 -17.32 7.64 -15.59
CA LEU A 97 -18.69 7.38 -16.01
C LEU A 97 -18.97 5.88 -16.05
N PHE A 98 -19.92 5.43 -15.24
CA PHE A 98 -20.43 4.06 -15.24
C PHE A 98 -21.81 4.03 -15.86
N LEU A 99 -21.98 3.21 -16.89
CA LEU A 99 -23.20 3.09 -17.66
C LEU A 99 -23.73 1.66 -17.55
N LEU A 100 -24.89 1.48 -16.93
CA LEU A 100 -25.62 0.23 -17.03
C LEU A 100 -26.52 0.28 -18.26
N ASN A 101 -26.22 -0.54 -19.27
CA ASN A 101 -26.92 -0.54 -20.54
C ASN A 101 -27.71 -1.83 -20.73
N GLU A 102 -28.82 -1.74 -21.47
CA GLU A 102 -29.37 -2.87 -22.19
C GLU A 102 -28.75 -2.91 -23.60
N GLU A 103 -27.99 -3.98 -23.89
CA GLU A 103 -27.14 -4.08 -25.08
C GLU A 103 -27.96 -3.91 -26.37
N GLY A 104 -27.56 -2.94 -27.19
CA GLY A 104 -28.21 -2.62 -28.47
C GLY A 104 -29.56 -1.90 -28.36
N ARG A 105 -29.97 -1.43 -27.17
CA ARG A 105 -31.28 -0.77 -26.94
C ARG A 105 -31.15 0.61 -26.31
N SER A 106 -30.69 0.69 -25.07
CA SER A 106 -30.68 1.95 -24.31
C SER A 106 -29.69 1.92 -23.14
N ASN A 107 -29.27 3.10 -22.71
CA ASN A 107 -28.71 3.28 -21.37
C ASN A 107 -29.84 3.27 -20.34
N LEU A 108 -29.69 2.49 -19.26
CA LEU A 108 -30.68 2.38 -18.19
C LEU A 108 -30.33 3.28 -17.01
N ILE A 109 -29.04 3.33 -16.65
CA ILE A 109 -28.53 4.09 -15.51
C ILE A 109 -27.16 4.66 -15.88
N SER A 110 -26.90 5.90 -15.46
CA SER A 110 -25.61 6.58 -15.58
C SER A 110 -25.16 7.09 -14.20
N VAL A 111 -23.92 6.79 -13.83
CA VAL A 111 -23.32 7.24 -12.55
C VAL A 111 -21.98 7.88 -12.83
N ALA A 112 -21.77 9.10 -12.35
CA ALA A 112 -20.50 9.83 -12.48
C ALA A 112 -19.81 9.96 -11.11
N LEU A 113 -18.53 9.57 -11.03
CA LEU A 113 -17.69 9.77 -9.85
C LEU A 113 -16.53 10.71 -10.15
N ASP A 114 -16.17 11.56 -9.18
CA ASP A 114 -15.01 12.45 -9.29
C ASP A 114 -13.70 11.64 -9.27
N LYS A 115 -12.89 11.78 -10.32
CA LYS A 115 -11.58 11.10 -10.44
C LYS A 115 -10.58 11.47 -9.35
N SER A 116 -10.72 12.65 -8.74
CA SER A 116 -9.85 13.09 -7.66
C SER A 116 -10.09 12.29 -6.37
N VAL A 117 -11.33 11.83 -6.16
CA VAL A 117 -11.72 11.00 -5.01
C VAL A 117 -11.38 9.53 -5.26
N TYR A 118 -11.46 9.08 -6.51
CA TYR A 118 -11.18 7.70 -6.92
C TYR A 118 -10.01 7.59 -7.90
N PRO A 119 -8.78 7.93 -7.48
CA PRO A 119 -7.61 7.84 -8.34
C PRO A 119 -7.35 6.39 -8.80
N PRO A 120 -6.47 6.16 -9.79
CA PRO A 120 -6.15 4.81 -10.24
C PRO A 120 -5.78 3.89 -9.06
N ARG A 121 -6.25 2.65 -9.14
CA ARG A 121 -6.11 1.56 -8.17
C ARG A 121 -6.90 1.72 -6.86
N GLU A 122 -7.66 2.80 -6.71
CA GLU A 122 -8.60 2.93 -5.60
C GLU A 122 -9.76 1.94 -5.75
N TRP A 123 -10.20 1.34 -4.64
CA TRP A 123 -11.32 0.40 -4.64
C TRP A 123 -12.65 1.12 -4.54
N VAL A 124 -13.61 0.74 -5.39
CA VAL A 124 -14.96 1.29 -5.45
C VAL A 124 -15.96 0.16 -5.35
N SER A 125 -16.90 0.23 -4.41
CA SER A 125 -17.92 -0.79 -4.26
C SER A 125 -19.02 -0.65 -5.33
N ILE A 126 -19.40 -1.75 -5.97
CA ILE A 126 -20.39 -1.82 -7.02
C ILE A 126 -21.48 -2.82 -6.63
N HIS A 127 -22.74 -2.41 -6.72
CA HIS A 127 -23.90 -3.29 -6.53
C HIS A 127 -24.86 -3.17 -7.72
N ILE A 128 -25.25 -4.30 -8.30
CA ILE A 128 -26.26 -4.38 -9.36
C ILE A 128 -27.40 -5.27 -8.84
N GLY A 129 -28.54 -4.67 -8.53
CA GLY A 129 -29.71 -5.35 -8.01
C GLY A 129 -30.80 -5.50 -9.08
N PHE A 130 -31.27 -6.72 -9.30
CA PHE A 130 -32.40 -7.01 -10.19
C PHE A 130 -33.63 -7.34 -9.33
N ASP A 131 -34.65 -6.49 -9.37
CA ASP A 131 -35.97 -6.77 -8.79
C ASP A 131 -36.91 -7.26 -9.91
N LEU A 132 -37.03 -8.58 -10.01
CA LEU A 132 -37.80 -9.25 -11.06
C LEU A 132 -39.31 -9.05 -10.87
N LYS A 133 -39.77 -8.84 -9.64
CA LYS A 133 -41.20 -8.59 -9.34
C LYS A 133 -41.61 -7.17 -9.71
N ARG A 134 -40.75 -6.21 -9.40
CA ARG A 134 -41.01 -4.79 -9.67
C ARG A 134 -40.53 -4.34 -11.03
N ASN A 135 -39.80 -5.18 -11.76
CA ASN A 135 -39.29 -4.87 -13.09
C ASN A 135 -38.33 -3.66 -13.06
N ILE A 136 -37.42 -3.64 -12.08
CA ILE A 136 -36.49 -2.54 -11.84
C ILE A 136 -35.07 -3.09 -11.67
N ILE A 137 -34.08 -2.41 -12.25
CA ILE A 137 -32.66 -2.62 -11.90
C ILE A 137 -32.18 -1.44 -11.07
N THR A 138 -31.41 -1.73 -10.02
CA THR A 138 -30.72 -0.74 -9.20
C THR A 138 -29.22 -0.88 -9.42
N LEU A 139 -28.53 0.24 -9.62
CA LEU A 139 -27.07 0.31 -9.66
C LEU A 139 -26.61 1.22 -8.51
N THR A 140 -25.73 0.69 -7.68
CA THR A 140 -24.97 1.44 -6.68
C THR A 140 -23.51 1.47 -7.09
N VAL A 141 -22.92 2.66 -7.13
CA VAL A 141 -21.47 2.86 -7.31
C VAL A 141 -20.99 3.76 -6.19
N ALA A 142 -20.10 3.24 -5.34
CA ALA A 142 -19.78 3.83 -4.05
C ALA A 142 -21.05 4.11 -3.23
N ASP A 143 -21.31 5.37 -2.87
CA ASP A 143 -22.47 5.79 -2.09
C ASP A 143 -23.65 6.25 -2.98
N GLN A 144 -23.48 6.28 -4.30
CA GLN A 144 -24.51 6.75 -5.21
C GLN A 144 -25.41 5.61 -5.69
N ILE A 145 -26.71 5.71 -5.43
CA ILE A 145 -27.72 4.69 -5.76
C ILE A 145 -28.71 5.25 -6.77
N TYR A 146 -28.91 4.55 -7.88
CA TYR A 146 -29.87 4.90 -8.91
C TYR A 146 -30.70 3.70 -9.34
N GLN A 147 -31.89 3.96 -9.83
CA GLN A 147 -32.81 2.94 -10.33
C GLN A 147 -33.14 3.22 -11.79
N SER A 148 -33.31 2.15 -12.57
CA SER A 148 -33.84 2.25 -13.91
C SER A 148 -35.33 2.62 -13.87
N ASP A 149 -35.84 3.07 -15.02
CA ASP A 149 -37.27 3.01 -15.28
C ASP A 149 -37.77 1.54 -15.25
N ASN A 150 -39.09 1.37 -15.29
CA ASN A 150 -39.71 0.05 -15.35
C ASN A 150 -39.30 -0.65 -16.66
N ILE A 151 -38.57 -1.77 -16.53
CA ILE A 151 -38.11 -2.61 -17.62
C ILE A 151 -38.72 -4.00 -17.49
N SER A 152 -39.22 -4.57 -18.58
CA SER A 152 -39.69 -5.97 -18.53
C SER A 152 -38.55 -6.87 -18.03
N LEU A 153 -38.75 -7.68 -17.01
CA LEU A 153 -37.79 -8.69 -16.56
C LEU A 153 -38.53 -10.04 -16.46
N PRO A 154 -37.85 -11.17 -16.67
CA PRO A 154 -38.48 -12.47 -16.51
C PRO A 154 -38.73 -12.78 -15.03
N ASP A 155 -39.78 -13.55 -14.73
CA ASP A 155 -40.10 -14.00 -13.36
C ASP A 155 -38.95 -14.81 -12.72
N LYS A 156 -38.16 -15.48 -13.56
CA LYS A 156 -36.97 -16.24 -13.18
C LYS A 156 -35.83 -15.86 -14.11
N PHE A 157 -34.65 -15.66 -13.54
CA PHE A 157 -33.47 -15.24 -14.27
C PHE A 157 -32.33 -16.23 -14.02
N ALA A 158 -31.75 -16.79 -15.08
CA ALA A 158 -30.61 -17.70 -15.00
C ALA A 158 -29.37 -17.01 -15.61
N PRO A 159 -28.69 -16.12 -14.87
CA PRO A 159 -27.75 -15.19 -15.47
C PRO A 159 -26.45 -15.89 -15.85
N THR A 160 -26.01 -15.67 -17.08
CA THR A 160 -24.61 -15.85 -17.47
C THR A 160 -23.86 -14.56 -17.20
N ILE A 161 -23.06 -14.53 -16.13
CA ILE A 161 -22.32 -13.35 -15.66
C ILE A 161 -20.87 -13.50 -16.09
N VAL A 162 -20.41 -12.62 -16.97
CA VAL A 162 -19.04 -12.63 -17.51
C VAL A 162 -18.36 -11.29 -17.25
N PHE A 163 -17.29 -11.31 -16.47
CA PHE A 163 -16.41 -10.15 -16.29
C PHE A 163 -15.31 -10.14 -17.35
N GLY A 164 -14.92 -8.93 -17.78
CA GLY A 164 -13.89 -8.70 -18.78
C GLY A 164 -14.34 -9.11 -20.19
N ARG A 165 -13.45 -9.75 -20.95
CA ARG A 165 -13.72 -10.12 -22.35
C ARG A 165 -14.89 -11.09 -22.42
N SER A 166 -15.81 -10.87 -23.36
CA SER A 166 -16.84 -11.86 -23.73
C SER A 166 -16.92 -12.04 -25.25
N ASP A 167 -17.87 -12.83 -25.76
CA ASP A 167 -17.91 -13.29 -27.16
C ASP A 167 -17.75 -12.16 -28.19
N HIS A 168 -18.58 -11.12 -28.09
CA HIS A 168 -18.58 -9.96 -29.00
C HIS A 168 -18.02 -8.69 -28.37
N ILE A 169 -17.78 -8.70 -27.06
CA ILE A 169 -17.26 -7.56 -26.33
C ILE A 169 -15.77 -7.75 -26.11
N ILE A 170 -15.01 -6.98 -26.87
CA ILE A 170 -13.55 -6.99 -26.80
C ILE A 170 -13.04 -5.83 -25.95
N ASP A 171 -13.66 -4.65 -25.99
CA ASP A 171 -13.21 -3.48 -25.24
C ASP A 171 -13.43 -3.66 -23.74
N VAL A 172 -12.32 -3.71 -23.02
CA VAL A 172 -12.24 -4.06 -21.60
C VAL A 172 -11.20 -3.13 -20.97
N PRO A 173 -11.58 -2.24 -20.04
CA PRO A 173 -10.58 -1.45 -19.33
C PRO A 173 -9.73 -2.38 -18.45
N PRO A 174 -8.49 -2.03 -18.12
CA PRO A 174 -7.71 -2.79 -17.15
C PRO A 174 -8.26 -2.53 -15.74
N PHE A 175 -8.82 -3.56 -15.11
CA PHE A 175 -9.39 -3.47 -13.76
C PHE A 175 -9.06 -4.71 -12.92
N ALA A 176 -9.37 -4.66 -11.64
CA ALA A 176 -9.43 -5.83 -10.77
C ALA A 176 -10.74 -5.85 -9.99
N ILE A 177 -11.17 -7.04 -9.57
CA ILE A 177 -12.30 -7.21 -8.64
C ILE A 177 -11.91 -8.05 -7.44
N LYS A 178 -12.61 -7.84 -6.33
CA LYS A 178 -12.58 -8.69 -5.13
C LYS A 178 -13.95 -8.71 -4.46
N ASP A 179 -14.09 -9.53 -3.43
CA ASP A 179 -15.31 -9.59 -2.59
C ASP A 179 -16.60 -9.83 -3.40
N LEU A 180 -16.51 -10.63 -4.47
CA LEU A 180 -17.64 -10.89 -5.36
C LEU A 180 -18.69 -11.73 -4.62
N SER A 181 -19.93 -11.24 -4.62
CA SER A 181 -21.09 -11.99 -4.17
C SER A 181 -22.24 -11.90 -5.16
N VAL A 182 -22.95 -13.01 -5.33
CA VAL A 182 -24.13 -13.07 -6.19
C VAL A 182 -25.25 -13.82 -5.50
N GLY A 183 -26.46 -13.26 -5.51
CA GLY A 183 -27.67 -13.93 -5.09
C GLY A 183 -28.61 -13.06 -4.26
N ASN A 184 -29.51 -13.71 -3.54
CA ASN A 184 -30.54 -13.07 -2.71
C ASN A 184 -30.43 -13.56 -1.25
N ASN A 185 -31.43 -14.26 -0.73
CA ASN A 185 -31.38 -14.99 0.53
C ASN A 185 -30.28 -16.06 0.54
N ARG A 186 -30.00 -16.67 -0.62
CA ARG A 186 -28.86 -17.58 -0.80
C ARG A 186 -27.77 -16.84 -1.58
N LYS A 187 -26.79 -16.27 -0.87
CA LYS A 187 -25.61 -15.63 -1.47
C LYS A 187 -24.51 -16.66 -1.75
N PHE A 188 -24.00 -16.64 -2.98
CA PHE A 188 -22.73 -17.24 -3.38
C PHE A 188 -21.65 -16.17 -3.20
N ARG A 189 -20.52 -16.53 -2.61
CA ARG A 189 -19.40 -15.60 -2.35
C ARG A 189 -18.13 -16.20 -2.92
N PHE A 190 -17.30 -15.35 -3.51
CA PHE A 190 -16.06 -15.70 -4.18
C PHE A 190 -14.98 -14.77 -3.65
N LEU A 191 -13.98 -15.35 -2.99
CA LEU A 191 -12.80 -14.60 -2.52
C LEU A 191 -11.91 -14.23 -3.70
N LEU A 192 -11.82 -15.12 -4.70
CA LEU A 192 -10.87 -14.99 -5.83
C LEU A 192 -9.42 -15.09 -5.33
N ASP A 193 -9.17 -16.08 -4.49
CA ASP A 193 -7.92 -16.33 -3.77
C ASP A 193 -7.13 -17.52 -4.35
N GLU A 194 -7.50 -18.01 -5.53
CA GLU A 194 -6.69 -19.00 -6.23
C GLU A 194 -5.29 -18.45 -6.51
N TYR A 195 -4.23 -19.25 -6.32
CA TYR A 195 -2.87 -18.81 -6.68
C TYR A 195 -2.52 -19.13 -8.14
N GLN A 196 -3.20 -20.13 -8.74
CA GLN A 196 -3.00 -20.56 -10.12
C GLN A 196 -4.25 -21.29 -10.66
N GLY A 197 -4.27 -21.50 -11.98
CA GLY A 197 -5.31 -22.29 -12.65
C GLY A 197 -6.53 -21.46 -13.06
N ASN A 198 -7.48 -22.15 -13.70
CA ASN A 198 -8.57 -21.51 -14.46
C ASN A 198 -9.97 -21.76 -13.85
N ILE A 199 -10.07 -22.38 -12.67
CA ILE A 199 -11.35 -22.74 -12.04
C ILE A 199 -11.51 -21.90 -10.78
N VAL A 200 -12.68 -21.28 -10.64
CA VAL A 200 -13.03 -20.42 -9.52
C VAL A 200 -13.95 -21.15 -8.55
N HIS A 201 -13.61 -21.09 -7.27
CA HIS A 201 -14.37 -21.73 -6.20
C HIS A 201 -15.18 -20.72 -5.38
N ASP A 202 -16.32 -21.15 -4.86
CA ASP A 202 -16.99 -20.40 -3.81
C ASP A 202 -16.29 -20.58 -2.45
N ILE A 203 -16.67 -19.79 -1.45
CA ILE A 203 -16.18 -19.91 -0.06
C ILE A 203 -16.42 -21.29 0.59
N ARG A 204 -17.18 -22.19 -0.05
CA ARG A 204 -17.42 -23.56 0.42
C ARG A 204 -16.52 -24.58 -0.30
N GLY A 205 -15.60 -24.11 -1.14
CA GLY A 205 -14.70 -24.93 -1.94
C GLY A 205 -15.39 -25.60 -3.13
N LYS A 206 -16.60 -25.19 -3.52
CA LYS A 206 -17.28 -25.76 -4.68
C LYS A 206 -16.79 -25.05 -5.94
N LYS A 207 -16.46 -25.82 -6.98
CA LYS A 207 -16.17 -25.30 -8.33
C LYS A 207 -17.42 -24.65 -8.90
N MET A 208 -17.37 -23.38 -9.24
CA MET A 208 -18.56 -22.62 -9.68
C MET A 208 -18.35 -21.93 -11.02
N GLY A 209 -17.16 -21.36 -11.24
CA GLY A 209 -16.85 -20.58 -12.43
C GLY A 209 -15.51 -20.94 -13.05
N SER A 210 -15.21 -20.30 -14.17
CA SER A 210 -13.97 -20.50 -14.91
C SER A 210 -13.43 -19.18 -15.44
N VAL A 211 -12.12 -19.02 -15.40
CA VAL A 211 -11.40 -17.84 -15.86
C VAL A 211 -10.38 -18.19 -16.94
N ALA A 212 -10.31 -17.37 -17.99
CA ALA A 212 -9.28 -17.42 -19.02
C ALA A 212 -8.29 -16.29 -18.81
N ASN A 213 -6.99 -16.57 -19.01
CA ASN A 213 -5.88 -15.64 -18.76
C ASN A 213 -5.94 -14.98 -17.35
N PRO A 214 -6.02 -15.79 -16.27
CA PRO A 214 -6.14 -15.26 -14.93
C PRO A 214 -4.86 -14.56 -14.47
N ASP A 215 -5.06 -13.61 -13.58
CA ASP A 215 -4.00 -12.88 -12.90
C ASP A 215 -4.41 -12.64 -11.45
N TRP A 216 -4.08 -13.62 -10.63
CA TRP A 216 -4.55 -13.70 -9.26
C TRP A 216 -3.75 -12.78 -8.35
N LEU A 217 -4.45 -11.84 -7.69
CA LEU A 217 -3.83 -10.81 -6.86
C LEU A 217 -3.13 -11.39 -5.62
N ILE A 218 -3.50 -12.60 -5.20
CA ILE A 218 -2.87 -13.25 -4.05
C ILE A 218 -1.36 -13.43 -4.26
N ASN A 219 -0.92 -13.58 -5.52
CA ASN A 219 0.49 -13.71 -5.86
C ASN A 219 1.30 -12.45 -5.54
N ASP A 220 0.68 -11.25 -5.61
CA ASP A 220 1.34 -9.99 -5.28
C ASP A 220 1.63 -9.86 -3.77
N SER A 221 1.08 -10.75 -2.92
CA SER A 221 1.35 -10.80 -1.48
C SER A 221 2.46 -11.76 -1.06
N TYR A 222 2.91 -12.64 -1.96
CA TYR A 222 3.99 -13.60 -1.67
C TYR A 222 5.22 -13.40 -2.54
N HIS A 223 5.07 -12.74 -3.68
CA HIS A 223 6.13 -12.63 -4.68
C HIS A 223 6.50 -11.17 -4.91
N TRP A 224 7.74 -10.84 -4.59
CA TRP A 224 8.33 -9.57 -4.98
C TRP A 224 8.45 -9.48 -6.48
N LYS A 225 7.97 -8.36 -7.03
CA LYS A 225 8.11 -8.02 -8.44
C LYS A 225 8.89 -6.73 -8.57
N LEU A 226 9.89 -6.75 -9.45
CA LEU A 226 10.59 -5.53 -9.84
C LEU A 226 9.63 -4.64 -10.64
N GLU A 227 9.30 -3.47 -10.09
CA GLU A 227 8.43 -2.49 -10.75
C GLU A 227 9.25 -1.43 -11.50
N SER A 228 10.38 -0.98 -10.95
CA SER A 228 11.27 0.01 -11.57
C SER A 228 12.68 -0.05 -10.98
N GLN A 229 13.65 0.51 -11.72
CA GLN A 229 15.04 0.64 -11.28
C GLN A 229 15.60 1.99 -11.75
N PHE A 230 16.26 2.70 -10.84
CA PHE A 230 16.90 3.99 -11.08
C PHE A 230 18.33 3.98 -10.55
N SER A 231 19.17 4.88 -11.06
CA SER A 231 20.55 5.05 -10.61
C SER A 231 20.98 6.51 -10.69
N SER A 232 21.96 6.88 -9.87
CA SER A 232 22.60 8.19 -9.86
C SER A 232 24.11 7.99 -9.83
N SER A 233 24.83 8.86 -10.55
CA SER A 233 26.29 8.92 -10.51
C SER A 233 26.81 9.64 -9.26
N THR A 234 25.94 10.36 -8.54
CA THR A 234 26.24 11.07 -7.29
C THR A 234 25.39 10.55 -6.13
N VAL A 235 25.75 10.93 -4.90
CA VAL A 235 24.95 10.61 -3.70
C VAL A 235 23.51 11.07 -3.90
N SER A 236 22.58 10.20 -3.55
CA SER A 236 21.15 10.40 -3.74
C SER A 236 20.38 10.08 -2.48
N GLY A 237 19.21 10.70 -2.34
CA GLY A 237 18.24 10.39 -1.30
C GLY A 237 16.95 9.84 -1.91
N THR A 238 16.19 9.13 -1.09
CA THR A 238 14.87 8.60 -1.44
C THR A 238 13.84 8.98 -0.38
N ASN A 239 12.64 9.35 -0.82
CA ASN A 239 11.46 9.48 0.05
C ASN A 239 10.22 8.91 -0.64
N TYR A 240 9.19 8.68 0.17
CA TYR A 240 7.87 8.29 -0.29
C TYR A 240 6.82 9.28 0.23
N HIS A 241 6.02 9.81 -0.68
CA HIS A 241 4.87 10.63 -0.36
C HIS A 241 3.60 9.77 -0.37
N ASP A 242 3.00 9.55 0.80
CA ASP A 242 1.86 8.66 0.91
C ASP A 242 0.57 9.27 0.35
N GLY A 243 0.32 10.57 0.54
CA GLY A 243 -0.85 11.24 -0.07
C GLY A 243 -0.88 11.14 -1.60
N ARG A 244 0.26 11.42 -2.26
CA ARG A 244 0.40 11.40 -3.73
C ARG A 244 0.72 10.01 -4.31
N LYS A 245 1.09 9.04 -3.45
CA LYS A 245 1.63 7.72 -3.81
C LYS A 245 2.84 7.83 -4.75
N GLU A 246 3.74 8.76 -4.44
CA GLU A 246 4.92 9.07 -5.25
C GLU A 246 6.21 8.69 -4.53
N LEU A 247 7.11 8.01 -5.24
CA LEU A 247 8.49 7.82 -4.83
C LEU A 247 9.36 8.93 -5.41
N TYR A 248 10.12 9.58 -4.55
CA TYR A 248 11.09 10.60 -4.90
C TYR A 248 12.49 10.03 -4.81
N TYR A 249 13.25 10.12 -5.90
CA TYR A 249 14.66 9.79 -5.96
C TYR A 249 15.42 11.01 -6.44
N PHE A 250 16.15 11.67 -5.55
CA PHE A 250 16.79 12.95 -5.84
C PHE A 250 18.28 12.90 -5.58
N ASN A 251 19.02 13.76 -6.28
CA ASN A 251 20.43 13.99 -6.04
C ASN A 251 20.68 15.51 -5.96
N ARG A 252 21.88 15.97 -6.31
CA ARG A 252 22.21 17.39 -6.23
C ARG A 252 21.58 18.24 -7.33
N ASP A 253 21.30 17.72 -8.52
CA ASP A 253 20.87 18.51 -9.67
C ASP A 253 19.44 18.19 -10.14
N SER A 254 18.86 17.09 -9.69
CA SER A 254 17.56 16.62 -10.18
C SER A 254 16.80 15.77 -9.17
N ILE A 255 15.50 15.63 -9.43
CA ILE A 255 14.59 14.69 -8.78
C ILE A 255 13.88 13.86 -9.85
N LEU A 256 13.89 12.54 -9.66
CA LEU A 256 13.01 11.61 -10.36
C LEU A 256 11.80 11.34 -9.46
N ILE A 257 10.61 11.49 -10.05
CA ILE A 257 9.32 11.23 -9.41
C ILE A 257 8.73 10.01 -10.09
N PHE A 258 8.42 8.97 -9.31
CA PHE A 258 7.76 7.76 -9.79
C PHE A 258 6.42 7.59 -9.10
N ASN A 259 5.34 7.70 -9.86
CA ASN A 259 3.98 7.55 -9.34
C ASN A 259 3.60 6.06 -9.28
N LEU A 260 3.34 5.54 -8.08
CA LEU A 260 3.03 4.11 -7.87
C LEU A 260 1.65 3.71 -8.41
N ARG A 261 0.71 4.65 -8.55
CA ARG A 261 -0.63 4.36 -9.08
C ARG A 261 -0.58 4.16 -10.59
N THR A 262 0.01 5.11 -11.31
CA THR A 262 0.07 5.13 -12.78
C THR A 262 1.27 4.39 -13.36
N ARG A 263 2.32 4.15 -12.55
CA ARG A 263 3.64 3.67 -12.98
C ARG A 263 4.36 4.62 -13.95
N SER A 264 3.95 5.89 -13.99
CA SER A 264 4.67 6.90 -14.76
C SER A 264 5.86 7.43 -13.97
N SER A 265 6.93 7.80 -14.68
CA SER A 265 8.07 8.50 -14.12
C SER A 265 8.30 9.82 -14.84
N GLU A 266 8.70 10.84 -14.09
CA GLU A 266 9.20 12.10 -14.65
C GLU A 266 10.50 12.52 -13.93
N THR A 267 11.35 13.25 -14.64
CA THR A 267 12.58 13.81 -14.07
C THR A 267 12.53 15.32 -14.20
N ILE A 268 12.76 15.99 -13.07
CA ILE A 268 12.79 17.45 -12.97
C ILE A 268 14.21 17.86 -12.63
N ILE A 269 14.79 18.70 -13.47
CA ILE A 269 16.10 19.31 -13.23
C ILE A 269 15.89 20.57 -12.38
N PHE A 270 16.63 20.69 -11.28
CA PHE A 270 16.52 21.85 -10.42
C PHE A 270 17.09 23.09 -11.10
N SER A 271 16.44 24.24 -10.88
CA SER A 271 16.97 25.52 -11.36
C SER A 271 18.30 25.87 -10.69
N GLU A 272 18.45 25.48 -9.42
CA GLU A 272 19.67 25.62 -8.63
C GLU A 272 19.95 24.28 -7.95
N PRO A 273 21.23 23.84 -7.86
CA PRO A 273 21.55 22.56 -7.23
C PRO A 273 21.20 22.57 -5.74
N CYS A 274 20.98 21.37 -5.17
CA CYS A 274 20.87 21.18 -3.74
C CYS A 274 22.05 21.85 -3.03
N PRO A 275 21.78 22.77 -2.07
CA PRO A 275 22.84 23.56 -1.46
C PRO A 275 23.65 22.78 -0.41
N VAL A 276 23.12 21.66 0.10
CA VAL A 276 23.81 20.75 1.02
C VAL A 276 24.76 19.85 0.24
N ASP A 277 25.99 19.66 0.76
CA ASP A 277 26.96 18.69 0.26
C ASP A 277 26.55 17.27 0.71
N LEU A 278 25.76 16.58 -0.12
CA LEU A 278 25.22 15.24 0.20
C LEU A 278 26.35 14.21 0.29
N ARG A 279 26.55 13.62 1.47
CA ARG A 279 27.54 12.56 1.72
C ARG A 279 26.88 11.21 1.97
N LEU A 280 25.79 11.21 2.73
CA LEU A 280 25.05 10.00 3.12
C LEU A 280 23.68 9.92 2.47
N GLY A 281 23.22 10.99 1.83
CA GLY A 281 21.87 11.08 1.26
C GLY A 281 20.78 11.08 2.33
N THR A 282 21.10 11.51 3.56
CA THR A 282 20.14 11.60 4.67
C THR A 282 19.05 12.63 4.38
N ASN A 283 17.81 12.23 4.61
CA ASN A 283 16.64 12.98 4.19
C ASN A 283 15.39 12.57 4.99
N PHE A 284 14.32 13.36 4.88
CA PHE A 284 12.97 13.02 5.31
C PHE A 284 11.95 13.88 4.55
N ILE A 285 10.66 13.58 4.68
CA ILE A 285 9.59 14.33 4.04
C ILE A 285 8.57 14.84 5.07
N ASP A 286 8.24 16.12 4.97
CA ASP A 286 7.09 16.74 5.60
C ASP A 286 5.93 16.68 4.59
N GLN A 287 5.11 15.63 4.71
CA GLN A 287 4.02 15.35 3.77
C GLN A 287 2.87 16.36 3.89
N GLU A 288 2.67 16.97 5.06
CA GLU A 288 1.58 17.95 5.27
C GLU A 288 1.86 19.26 4.54
N ASN A 289 3.14 19.62 4.40
CA ASN A 289 3.57 20.86 3.77
C ASN A 289 4.23 20.64 2.39
N ASP A 290 4.23 19.40 1.88
CA ASP A 290 4.84 19.04 0.61
C ASP A 290 6.30 19.49 0.49
N ARG A 291 7.11 19.19 1.52
CA ARG A 291 8.53 19.52 1.54
C ARG A 291 9.40 18.31 1.80
N LEU A 292 10.40 18.13 0.95
CA LEU A 292 11.45 17.14 1.16
C LEU A 292 12.66 17.82 1.80
N TYR A 293 13.16 17.29 2.91
CA TYR A 293 14.35 17.79 3.59
C TYR A 293 15.53 16.87 3.31
N CYS A 294 16.71 17.45 3.11
CA CYS A 294 17.99 16.76 3.11
C CYS A 294 18.90 17.38 4.18
N TYR A 295 19.76 16.56 4.78
CA TYR A 295 20.62 17.04 5.86
C TYR A 295 21.90 16.23 6.00
N GLU A 296 22.92 16.85 6.58
CA GLU A 296 24.12 16.21 7.12
C GLU A 296 24.30 16.67 8.56
N VAL A 297 24.33 15.72 9.50
CA VAL A 297 24.36 16.07 10.94
C VAL A 297 25.69 16.67 11.39
N TYR A 298 26.75 16.47 10.62
CA TYR A 298 28.10 16.91 10.96
C TYR A 298 28.92 17.22 9.72
N HIS A 299 29.66 18.32 9.79
CA HIS A 299 30.83 18.59 8.97
C HIS A 299 31.98 19.05 9.85
N ASP A 300 33.21 18.93 9.35
CA ASP A 300 34.38 19.48 10.04
C ASP A 300 34.22 20.98 10.30
N SER A 301 34.98 21.50 11.26
CA SER A 301 34.88 22.89 11.70
C SER A 301 35.22 23.91 10.61
N THR A 302 35.88 23.51 9.52
CA THR A 302 36.25 24.40 8.42
C THR A 302 35.13 24.56 7.40
N TYR A 303 34.19 23.63 7.34
CA TYR A 303 33.01 23.74 6.49
C TYR A 303 32.09 24.88 6.95
N GLN A 304 31.71 25.74 5.99
CA GLN A 304 30.83 26.91 6.17
C GLN A 304 29.54 26.80 5.33
N GLY A 305 29.32 25.68 4.65
CA GLY A 305 28.12 25.46 3.85
C GLY A 305 26.91 25.08 4.72
N PRO A 306 25.71 25.07 4.13
CA PRO A 306 24.49 24.67 4.83
C PRO A 306 24.48 23.16 5.09
N THR A 307 23.90 22.78 6.22
CA THR A 307 23.80 21.40 6.70
C THR A 307 22.39 20.83 6.58
N VAL A 308 21.39 21.70 6.43
CA VAL A 308 19.99 21.31 6.19
C VAL A 308 19.41 22.19 5.09
N ALA A 309 18.72 21.57 4.14
CA ALA A 309 17.94 22.27 3.13
C ALA A 309 16.63 21.52 2.87
N SER A 310 15.65 22.23 2.32
CA SER A 310 14.40 21.62 1.89
C SER A 310 14.05 22.00 0.46
N LEU A 311 13.44 21.07 -0.25
CA LEU A 311 12.88 21.19 -1.58
C LEU A 311 11.37 21.34 -1.45
N ASP A 312 10.83 22.40 -2.01
CA ASP A 312 9.40 22.58 -2.18
C ASP A 312 8.91 21.67 -3.33
N LEU A 313 7.99 20.74 -3.06
CA LEU A 313 7.54 19.73 -4.02
C LEU A 313 6.49 20.25 -5.03
N HIS A 314 6.16 21.54 -5.00
CA HIS A 314 5.33 22.19 -6.02
C HIS A 314 6.19 22.95 -7.03
N THR A 315 7.21 23.64 -6.54
CA THR A 315 8.07 24.53 -7.35
C THR A 315 9.42 23.93 -7.70
N PHE A 316 9.82 22.85 -7.01
CA PHE A 316 11.13 22.20 -7.12
C PHE A 316 12.30 23.14 -6.87
N LYS A 317 12.10 24.12 -5.99
CA LYS A 317 13.14 25.06 -5.56
C LYS A 317 13.65 24.70 -4.18
N TRP A 318 14.97 24.71 -4.04
CA TRP A 318 15.65 24.51 -2.77
C TRP A 318 15.62 25.77 -1.90
N ARG A 319 15.49 25.57 -0.59
CA ARG A 319 15.66 26.57 0.45
C ARG A 319 16.69 26.06 1.46
N ILE A 320 17.65 26.90 1.82
CA ILE A 320 18.55 26.62 2.94
C ILE A 320 17.74 26.74 4.23
N GLU A 321 17.79 25.71 5.07
CA GLU A 321 17.08 25.67 6.35
C GLU A 321 18.02 25.89 7.53
N SER A 322 19.23 25.35 7.49
CA SER A 322 20.14 25.49 8.62
C SER A 322 21.60 25.29 8.22
N TYR A 323 22.46 25.85 9.07
CA TYR A 323 23.91 25.64 9.11
C TYR A 323 24.33 24.90 10.39
N ASP A 324 23.35 24.57 11.25
CA ASP A 324 23.60 23.94 12.54
C ASP A 324 24.08 22.49 12.39
N ARG A 325 24.87 22.04 13.35
CA ARG A 325 25.53 20.73 13.32
C ARG A 325 25.65 20.14 14.71
N LEU A 326 25.55 18.82 14.76
CA LEU A 326 25.93 18.04 15.92
C LEU A 326 27.45 18.06 16.11
N PRO A 327 27.96 17.71 17.31
CA PRO A 327 29.40 17.72 17.58
C PRO A 327 30.17 16.56 16.92
N THR A 328 29.49 15.55 16.39
CA THR A 328 30.12 14.37 15.78
C THR A 328 29.23 13.74 14.71
N GLN A 329 29.83 12.92 13.85
CA GLN A 329 29.10 12.13 12.87
C GLN A 329 28.22 11.08 13.57
N LEU A 330 27.06 10.79 12.99
CA LEU A 330 26.19 9.71 13.43
C LEU A 330 25.76 8.88 12.23
N HIS A 331 26.72 8.29 11.50
CA HIS A 331 26.41 7.50 10.30
C HIS A 331 25.46 6.34 10.64
N HIS A 332 24.48 6.10 9.76
CA HIS A 332 23.45 5.07 9.93
C HIS A 332 22.66 5.16 11.24
N HIS A 333 22.41 6.37 11.75
CA HIS A 333 21.41 6.61 12.79
C HIS A 333 20.01 6.21 12.30
N ALA A 334 19.15 5.77 13.21
CA ALA A 334 17.73 5.61 12.96
C ALA A 334 17.04 6.98 13.02
N SER A 335 15.87 7.13 12.40
CA SER A 335 15.19 8.43 12.39
C SER A 335 13.67 8.34 12.26
N TRP A 336 12.99 9.42 12.64
CA TRP A 336 11.55 9.60 12.51
C TRP A 336 11.18 11.08 12.49
N PHE A 337 10.22 11.45 11.64
CA PHE A 337 9.65 12.79 11.58
C PHE A 337 8.28 12.82 12.28
N ASP A 338 8.15 13.70 13.26
CA ASP A 338 6.88 14.04 13.90
C ASP A 338 6.29 15.27 13.21
N ALA A 339 5.34 15.06 12.30
CA ALA A 339 4.67 16.16 11.61
C ALA A 339 3.91 17.07 12.59
N SER A 340 3.28 16.49 13.62
CA SER A 340 2.43 17.23 14.57
C SER A 340 3.22 18.23 15.42
N SER A 341 4.45 17.89 15.80
CA SER A 341 5.34 18.78 16.56
C SER A 341 6.42 19.44 15.71
N ARG A 342 6.45 19.14 14.40
CA ARG A 342 7.46 19.62 13.45
C ARG A 342 8.89 19.34 13.94
N GLN A 343 9.10 18.14 14.50
CA GLN A 343 10.38 17.69 15.04
C GLN A 343 10.89 16.47 14.28
N TYR A 344 12.15 16.50 13.88
CA TYR A 344 12.84 15.34 13.31
C TYR A 344 13.78 14.71 14.31
N MET A 345 13.49 13.49 14.74
CA MET A 345 14.28 12.78 15.74
C MET A 345 15.22 11.77 15.10
N ILE A 346 16.43 11.66 15.65
CA ILE A 346 17.40 10.62 15.31
C ILE A 346 17.87 9.87 16.54
N PHE A 347 18.27 8.61 16.36
CA PHE A 347 18.81 7.75 17.41
C PHE A 347 20.06 7.01 16.97
N GLY A 348 21.05 6.99 17.86
CA GLY A 348 22.25 6.19 17.72
C GLY A 348 23.13 6.66 16.56
N GLY A 349 23.73 5.72 15.85
CA GLY A 349 24.68 6.00 14.77
C GLY A 349 26.13 5.85 15.20
N PHE A 350 27.02 6.01 14.24
CA PHE A 350 28.45 5.79 14.40
C PHE A 350 29.28 6.97 13.87
N GLY A 351 30.27 7.40 14.65
CA GLY A 351 31.20 8.45 14.27
C GLY A 351 32.34 8.57 15.25
N ASN A 352 33.48 9.07 14.78
CA ASN A 352 34.68 9.27 15.61
C ASN A 352 35.06 8.03 16.47
N MET A 353 35.00 6.84 15.86
CA MET A 353 35.24 5.53 16.50
C MET A 353 34.31 5.21 17.68
N ARG A 354 33.13 5.84 17.74
CA ARG A 354 32.12 5.57 18.77
C ARG A 354 30.76 5.22 18.20
N PHE A 355 30.11 4.24 18.81
CA PHE A 355 28.67 4.02 18.69
C PHE A 355 27.96 4.94 19.68
N SER A 356 26.79 5.45 19.27
CA SER A 356 25.95 6.32 20.09
C SER A 356 24.69 5.59 20.55
N ASP A 357 24.21 5.90 21.76
CA ASP A 357 22.87 5.60 22.27
C ASP A 357 22.03 6.87 22.47
N GLN A 358 22.51 8.00 21.95
CA GLN A 358 21.91 9.31 22.17
C GLN A 358 20.76 9.55 21.19
N PHE A 359 19.77 10.31 21.67
CA PHE A 359 18.70 10.86 20.86
C PHE A 359 18.98 12.35 20.62
N TYR A 360 18.75 12.79 19.38
CA TYR A 360 18.76 14.21 19.00
C TYR A 360 17.48 14.55 18.27
N ARG A 361 17.08 15.82 18.34
CA ARG A 361 15.94 16.37 17.59
C ARG A 361 16.36 17.62 16.84
N TYR A 362 15.95 17.69 15.58
CA TYR A 362 15.97 18.90 14.79
C TYR A 362 14.59 19.52 14.80
N SER A 363 14.50 20.77 15.24
CA SER A 363 13.26 21.52 15.23
C SER A 363 13.13 22.28 13.91
N LEU A 364 12.03 22.09 13.16
CA LEU A 364 11.79 22.85 11.92
C LEU A 364 11.44 24.31 12.21
N ASP A 365 11.05 24.65 13.44
CA ASP A 365 10.66 26.00 13.83
C ASP A 365 11.87 26.84 14.25
N THR A 366 12.80 26.24 15.02
CA THR A 366 14.05 26.92 15.41
C THR A 366 15.20 26.65 14.46
N GLN A 367 15.09 25.65 13.58
CA GLN A 367 16.12 25.22 12.64
C GLN A 367 17.43 24.76 13.32
N GLU A 368 17.31 24.19 14.52
CA GLU A 368 18.43 23.78 15.36
C GLU A 368 18.31 22.32 15.82
N TRP A 369 19.47 21.67 15.97
CA TRP A 369 19.63 20.37 16.59
C TRP A 369 19.80 20.51 18.10
N ASN A 370 19.08 19.69 18.86
CA ASN A 370 19.18 19.64 20.31
C ASN A 370 19.27 18.19 20.79
N SER A 371 20.01 17.95 21.86
CA SER A 371 19.95 16.67 22.57
C SER A 371 18.53 16.45 23.09
N PHE A 372 18.02 15.24 22.95
CA PHE A 372 16.70 14.88 23.45
C PHE A 372 16.80 13.83 24.57
N PRO A 373 16.71 14.22 25.84
CA PRO A 373 16.87 13.29 26.96
C PRO A 373 15.77 12.22 26.99
N ILE A 374 16.17 10.95 26.98
CA ILE A 374 15.30 9.78 27.12
C ILE A 374 15.67 9.03 28.40
N ASP A 375 14.66 8.65 29.18
CA ASP A 375 14.81 7.75 30.32
C ASP A 375 15.00 6.30 29.81
N ASN A 376 16.27 5.92 29.64
CA ASN A 376 16.71 4.63 29.12
C ASN A 376 16.57 3.48 30.15
N LYS A 377 15.36 3.25 30.67
CA LYS A 377 15.08 2.12 31.59
C LYS A 377 15.29 0.75 30.96
N GLY A 378 15.25 0.68 29.62
CA GLY A 378 15.53 -0.54 28.87
C GLY A 378 17.01 -0.88 28.76
N SER A 379 17.90 0.06 29.10
CA SER A 379 19.35 -0.06 28.90
C SER A 379 19.71 -0.41 27.45
N ILE A 380 19.12 0.31 26.49
CA ILE A 380 19.51 0.16 25.08
C ILE A 380 21.00 0.49 24.94
N THR A 381 21.72 -0.44 24.33
CA THR A 381 23.16 -0.33 24.09
C THR A 381 23.47 0.66 22.95
N PRO A 382 24.58 1.42 22.99
CA PRO A 382 25.06 2.22 21.86
C PRO A 382 25.19 1.41 20.57
N ARG A 383 24.60 1.91 19.48
CA ARG A 383 24.44 1.16 18.23
C ARG A 383 24.15 2.02 17.00
N TYR A 384 24.38 1.44 15.83
CA TYR A 384 23.99 1.94 14.51
C TYR A 384 23.30 0.84 13.71
N PHE A 385 22.73 1.15 12.54
CA PHE A 385 21.84 0.25 11.79
C PHE A 385 20.61 -0.21 12.57
N THR A 386 20.08 0.66 13.44
CA THR A 386 18.81 0.42 14.13
C THR A 386 17.67 0.80 13.21
N SER A 387 16.64 -0.05 13.18
CA SER A 387 15.39 0.24 12.49
C SER A 387 14.44 0.98 13.43
N LEU A 388 13.69 1.95 12.92
CA LEU A 388 12.74 2.72 13.70
C LEU A 388 11.38 2.79 13.00
N GLY A 389 10.31 2.57 13.78
CA GLY A 389 8.93 2.63 13.30
C GLY A 389 8.02 3.32 14.31
N HIS A 390 7.02 4.05 13.79
CA HIS A 390 6.01 4.75 14.58
C HIS A 390 4.68 4.02 14.52
N HIS A 391 4.06 3.85 15.69
CA HIS A 391 2.69 3.33 15.80
C HIS A 391 1.78 4.45 16.31
N GLU A 392 1.13 5.11 15.35
CA GLU A 392 0.39 6.36 15.53
C GLU A 392 -0.72 6.25 16.58
N GLU A 393 -1.58 5.25 16.50
CA GLU A 393 -2.71 5.05 17.42
C GLU A 393 -2.29 4.97 18.89
N SER A 394 -1.06 4.53 19.14
CA SER A 394 -0.55 4.29 20.49
C SER A 394 0.48 5.32 20.95
N HIS A 395 0.79 6.31 20.11
CA HIS A 395 1.83 7.32 20.32
C HIS A 395 3.16 6.72 20.80
N ARG A 396 3.64 5.69 20.10
CA ARG A 396 4.85 4.94 20.46
C ARG A 396 5.78 4.82 19.28
N LEU A 397 7.08 4.91 19.59
CA LEU A 397 8.13 4.53 18.67
C LEU A 397 8.73 3.21 19.08
N TYR A 398 9.12 2.43 18.09
CA TYR A 398 9.75 1.15 18.26
C TYR A 398 11.11 1.16 17.59
N LEU A 399 12.11 0.61 18.29
CA LEU A 399 13.49 0.54 17.84
C LEU A 399 13.90 -0.93 17.80
N PHE A 400 14.35 -1.40 16.65
CA PHE A 400 14.70 -2.80 16.46
C PHE A 400 16.15 -2.97 16.01
N GLY A 401 16.84 -3.87 16.71
CA GLY A 401 18.15 -4.39 16.35
C GLY A 401 19.27 -3.35 16.20
N GLY A 402 20.18 -3.63 15.26
CA GLY A 402 21.40 -2.87 15.00
C GLY A 402 22.65 -3.58 15.53
N THR A 403 23.76 -2.87 15.58
CA THR A 403 25.05 -3.43 16.05
C THR A 403 25.87 -2.37 16.78
N GLY A 404 26.69 -2.79 17.73
CA GLY A 404 27.48 -1.88 18.58
C GLY A 404 28.03 -2.62 19.79
N ASN A 405 28.27 -1.93 20.91
CA ASN A 405 28.70 -2.57 22.16
C ASN A 405 28.39 -1.70 23.38
N LEU A 406 28.47 -2.31 24.58
CA LEU A 406 28.11 -1.68 25.86
C LEU A 406 28.83 -0.34 26.14
N SER A 407 30.09 -0.22 25.74
CA SER A 407 30.90 0.98 26.01
C SER A 407 30.74 2.08 24.94
N GLY A 408 30.19 1.72 23.79
CA GLY A 408 30.23 2.52 22.57
C GLY A 408 31.62 2.64 21.93
N ASP A 409 32.70 2.08 22.48
CA ASP A 409 34.04 2.17 21.93
C ASP A 409 34.28 1.12 20.84
N GLN A 410 34.54 1.55 19.60
CA GLN A 410 34.79 0.64 18.49
C GLN A 410 35.96 -0.33 18.74
N LEU A 411 36.96 0.05 19.54
CA LEU A 411 38.14 -0.77 19.80
C LEU A 411 37.81 -2.08 20.52
N LEU A 412 36.67 -2.17 21.20
CA LEU A 412 36.20 -3.38 21.87
C LEU A 412 35.46 -4.35 20.94
N GLY A 413 35.33 -4.02 19.64
CA GLY A 413 34.56 -4.79 18.68
C GLY A 413 33.06 -4.48 18.75
N ARG A 414 32.22 -5.39 18.23
CA ARG A 414 30.77 -5.20 18.14
C ARG A 414 30.01 -6.50 18.32
N GLU A 415 28.80 -6.37 18.82
CA GLU A 415 27.76 -7.39 18.88
C GLU A 415 26.61 -7.01 17.95
N TYR A 416 25.78 -7.99 17.59
CA TYR A 416 24.58 -7.80 16.79
C TYR A 416 23.36 -7.97 17.68
N PHE A 417 22.43 -7.03 17.60
CA PHE A 417 21.26 -6.99 18.45
C PHE A 417 20.02 -7.38 17.66
N TYR A 418 19.16 -8.19 18.29
CA TYR A 418 17.88 -8.64 17.76
C TYR A 418 16.75 -8.37 18.76
N ASP A 419 16.89 -7.25 19.48
CA ASP A 419 15.98 -6.77 20.50
C ASP A 419 15.06 -5.67 19.97
N LEU A 420 13.84 -5.65 20.50
CA LEU A 420 12.86 -4.59 20.24
C LEU A 420 12.74 -3.73 21.50
N TYR A 421 12.83 -2.42 21.34
CA TYR A 421 12.50 -1.43 22.36
C TYR A 421 11.28 -0.63 21.96
N ARG A 422 10.61 -0.08 22.97
CA ARG A 422 9.47 0.81 22.83
C ARG A 422 9.72 2.08 23.62
N LEU A 423 9.71 3.21 22.92
CA LEU A 423 9.74 4.55 23.47
C LEU A 423 8.31 5.07 23.57
N ASN A 424 7.89 5.43 24.78
CA ASN A 424 6.65 6.19 24.99
C ASN A 424 6.94 7.68 24.80
N LEU A 425 6.32 8.30 23.79
CA LEU A 425 6.55 9.71 23.43
C LEU A 425 5.99 10.72 24.44
N GLN A 426 5.03 10.31 25.28
CA GLN A 426 4.46 11.17 26.33
C GLN A 426 5.34 11.20 27.57
N THR A 427 5.92 10.06 27.95
CA THR A 427 6.72 9.94 29.18
C THR A 427 8.23 9.98 28.92
N ASN A 428 8.67 9.92 27.67
CA ASN A 428 10.07 9.79 27.25
C ASN A 428 10.80 8.59 27.90
N VAL A 429 10.06 7.50 28.16
CA VAL A 429 10.61 6.28 28.77
C VAL A 429 10.81 5.22 27.70
N LEU A 430 12.03 4.72 27.58
CA LEU A 430 12.41 3.62 26.71
C LEU A 430 12.46 2.32 27.51
N LYS A 431 11.82 1.25 27.03
CA LYS A 431 11.86 -0.09 27.63
C LYS A 431 12.09 -1.16 26.57
N LYS A 432 12.84 -2.21 26.92
CA LYS A 432 12.92 -3.43 26.12
C LYS A 432 11.56 -4.14 26.14
N VAL A 433 11.12 -4.61 24.98
CA VAL A 433 9.86 -5.33 24.79
C VAL A 433 10.13 -6.82 24.70
N TRP A 434 11.02 -7.23 23.80
CA TRP A 434 11.41 -8.62 23.57
C TRP A 434 12.76 -8.69 22.85
N GLU A 435 13.26 -9.91 22.64
CA GLU A 435 14.45 -10.22 21.85
C GLU A 435 14.27 -11.55 21.12
N ILE A 436 14.81 -11.64 19.91
CA ILE A 436 14.84 -12.87 19.14
C ILE A 436 16.11 -13.65 19.53
N PRO A 437 15.99 -14.94 19.92
CA PRO A 437 17.16 -15.80 20.10
C PRO A 437 17.75 -16.15 18.73
N TRP A 438 18.63 -15.29 18.22
CA TRP A 438 19.22 -15.44 16.89
C TRP A 438 20.34 -16.49 16.88
N ASN A 439 20.23 -17.45 15.95
CA ASN A 439 21.21 -18.53 15.77
C ASN A 439 21.66 -18.71 14.31
N GLN A 440 21.36 -17.74 13.46
CA GLN A 440 21.75 -17.70 12.05
C GLN A 440 22.94 -16.77 11.86
N GLU A 441 23.37 -16.57 10.61
CA GLU A 441 24.37 -15.56 10.27
C GLU A 441 23.96 -14.17 10.73
N ASN A 442 24.94 -13.38 11.15
CA ASN A 442 24.68 -12.05 11.67
C ASN A 442 24.08 -11.14 10.58
N ALA A 443 23.04 -10.40 10.97
CA ALA A 443 22.29 -9.51 10.09
C ALA A 443 21.93 -8.24 10.84
N VAL A 444 21.78 -7.15 10.10
CA VAL A 444 21.27 -5.88 10.62
C VAL A 444 19.96 -5.56 9.91
N PRO A 445 18.99 -4.94 10.60
CA PRO A 445 17.80 -4.49 9.93
C PRO A 445 18.10 -3.27 9.06
N VAL A 446 17.23 -3.10 8.09
CA VAL A 446 17.04 -1.91 7.27
C VAL A 446 16.46 -0.75 8.10
N ARG A 447 16.60 0.48 7.62
CA ARG A 447 16.43 1.70 8.44
C ARG A 447 14.99 1.94 8.89
N GLY A 448 14.01 1.55 8.08
CA GLY A 448 12.59 1.77 8.35
C GLY A 448 11.91 0.54 8.92
N MET A 449 10.88 0.76 9.73
CA MET A 449 9.99 -0.31 10.19
C MET A 449 8.54 0.11 10.01
N VAL A 450 7.78 -0.71 9.28
CA VAL A 450 6.34 -0.62 9.16
C VAL A 450 5.71 -1.44 10.29
N ILE A 451 4.73 -0.85 10.96
CA ILE A 451 4.01 -1.49 12.06
C ILE A 451 2.55 -1.63 11.62
N ASN A 452 2.05 -2.86 11.62
CA ASN A 452 0.66 -3.17 11.31
C ASN A 452 0.07 -3.97 12.48
N ASP A 453 -0.71 -3.29 13.33
CA ASP A 453 -1.27 -3.79 14.59
C ASP A 453 -0.23 -4.46 15.52
N LYS A 454 -0.03 -5.77 15.32
CA LYS A 454 0.87 -6.64 16.11
C LYS A 454 2.12 -7.08 15.34
N SER A 455 2.20 -6.76 14.06
CA SER A 455 3.27 -7.16 13.17
C SER A 455 4.26 -6.02 12.96
N PHE A 456 5.55 -6.36 13.01
CA PHE A 456 6.66 -5.43 12.80
C PHE A 456 7.43 -5.92 11.57
N LEU A 457 7.53 -5.07 10.56
CA LEU A 457 8.24 -5.37 9.32
C LEU A 457 9.34 -4.32 9.12
N ALA A 458 10.60 -4.73 9.28
CA ALA A 458 11.74 -3.89 8.91
C ALA A 458 11.92 -3.96 7.38
N LEU A 459 11.80 -2.81 6.71
CA LEU A 459 11.90 -2.63 5.25
C LEU A 459 13.06 -1.73 4.83
#